data_AF-A0A2U2SCR0-F1
#
_entry.id   AF-A0A2U2SCR0-F1
#
_cell.length_a   1.000
_cell.length_b   1.000
_cell.length_c   1.000
_cell.angle_alpha   90.00
_cell.angle_beta   90.00
_cell.angle_gamma   90.00
#
_symmetry.space_group_name_H-M   'P 1'
#
loop_
_entity.id
_entity.type
_entity.pdbx_description
1 polymer ?
#
loop_
_entity_poly.entity_id
_entity_poly.type
_entity_poly.pdbx_seq_one_letter_code
_entity_poly.pdbx_strand_id
1 'polypeptide(L)'
;MKRAASVIIGCLIGIGWWVGALLSPNPAIGEDAPLVRQTTIQIAYTEYEWWLLKWSDSAVVCRISVDHDGLPTPEEVSQQCSFDVYQAWQSTPPCTPALMGSYDTFGCKGLYLHFISSKPAQKELIIDLPLASATLQLEGCQPTFPENRCPTLPNLMIVGEEPLPNEHILAIEGSYADQPFYCEGASCSIPLKPTPLEGIEVQFWAVSSFGDTSPKYKAFLRVVETGVRQSPNDSGWYVDLLSSQYVGNPIASCADIWQAFQPVGGPPLWLSPVSSTDLLSSDEPYFYLAGRLISQGVVDASSCPTGGLLPNGYADVCGLELAKPVLQAWQNQFDAKILEAANENGIPAQFLKNLFAQESQFWPGVFKAPNEFGLGQITDLGADALLLWNDSFYNQFCPLILAQETCDQGYLHLSQDQQAMLRGALAVQAKVDCPECAAGIDLTHTFFSIPLFAKTVRANCEQVAQIVYNASGEMPGRVSNYEDLWRMTAANYHVGPGCLSFAVHQTVNNGLPLTWENITQYFTEPCKSAIPYVEKVAR
;
A
#
# COMPACT_ATOMS: atom_id res chain seq x y z
N MET A 1 80.42 13.13 18.97
CA MET A 1 81.33 12.12 18.37
C MET A 1 80.84 11.81 16.97
N LYS A 2 81.77 11.86 16.00
CA LYS A 2 81.68 11.45 14.57
C LYS A 2 80.68 12.26 13.71
N ARG A 3 81.08 13.22 12.86
CA ARG A 3 82.08 13.34 11.75
C ARG A 3 81.42 13.16 10.38
N ALA A 4 81.69 14.18 9.54
CA ALA A 4 82.02 14.11 8.11
C ALA A 4 80.87 13.89 7.11
N ALA A 5 80.87 14.46 5.90
CA ALA A 5 81.71 15.47 5.25
C ALA A 5 81.07 15.88 3.91
N SER A 6 81.38 17.11 3.48
CA SER A 6 81.70 17.59 2.12
C SER A 6 81.02 16.99 0.89
N VAL A 7 80.53 17.86 -0.02
CA VAL A 7 81.15 18.13 -1.34
C VAL A 7 80.71 19.52 -1.84
N ILE A 8 81.68 20.26 -2.37
CA ILE A 8 81.63 21.58 -3.04
C ILE A 8 81.54 21.37 -4.56
N ILE A 9 81.10 22.41 -5.30
CA ILE A 9 81.25 22.72 -6.75
C ILE A 9 79.85 22.82 -7.39
N GLY A 10 79.43 23.90 -8.05
CA GLY A 10 80.06 25.17 -8.36
C GLY A 10 79.11 26.04 -9.20
N CYS A 11 79.15 27.34 -8.90
CA CYS A 11 79.13 28.45 -9.86
C CYS A 11 77.92 28.70 -10.80
N LEU A 12 77.47 29.96 -10.67
CA LEU A 12 77.27 30.95 -11.74
C LEU A 12 75.85 31.19 -12.29
N ILE A 13 75.45 32.45 -12.08
CA ILE A 13 74.66 33.34 -12.96
C ILE A 13 73.15 33.34 -12.76
N GLY A 14 72.61 34.55 -12.60
CA GLY A 14 71.37 34.90 -13.30
C GLY A 14 70.32 35.61 -12.46
N ILE A 15 70.46 36.92 -12.37
CA ILE A 15 69.42 37.92 -12.10
C ILE A 15 68.09 37.56 -12.78
N GLY A 16 66.98 37.65 -12.03
CA GLY A 16 65.63 37.56 -12.61
C GLY A 16 64.53 37.52 -11.57
N TRP A 17 64.26 38.65 -10.90
CA TRP A 17 62.99 38.85 -10.20
C TRP A 17 61.87 38.95 -11.25
N TRP A 18 61.10 37.88 -11.40
CA TRP A 18 59.77 37.91 -12.02
C TRP A 18 58.79 37.26 -11.05
N VAL A 19 57.93 38.10 -10.47
CA VAL A 19 56.76 37.70 -9.69
C VAL A 19 55.77 37.08 -10.68
N GLY A 20 55.87 35.77 -10.88
CA GLY A 20 54.84 34.98 -11.53
C GLY A 20 53.69 34.76 -10.55
N ALA A 21 52.56 35.40 -10.81
CA ALA A 21 51.31 35.06 -10.16
C ALA A 21 51.02 33.57 -10.39
N LEU A 22 51.05 32.79 -9.31
CA LEU A 22 50.52 31.44 -9.26
C LEU A 22 49.01 31.53 -9.49
N LEU A 23 48.59 31.39 -10.75
CA LEU A 23 47.23 30.97 -11.07
C LEU A 23 47.13 29.52 -10.61
N SER A 24 46.62 29.34 -9.39
CA SER A 24 46.09 28.05 -8.96
C SER A 24 45.10 27.57 -10.03
N PRO A 25 45.26 26.37 -10.61
CA PRO A 25 44.20 25.81 -11.42
C PRO A 25 42.94 25.73 -10.55
N ASN A 26 41.83 26.27 -11.06
CA ASN A 26 40.52 26.08 -10.44
C ASN A 26 40.35 24.59 -10.12
N PRO A 27 39.87 24.22 -8.93
CA PRO A 27 39.55 22.83 -8.65
C PRO A 27 38.53 22.36 -9.68
N ALA A 28 38.80 21.21 -10.29
CA ALA A 28 37.83 20.50 -11.10
C ALA A 28 36.54 20.37 -10.30
N ILE A 29 35.44 20.84 -10.88
CA ILE A 29 34.09 20.62 -10.37
C ILE A 29 33.93 19.10 -10.24
N GLY A 30 33.64 18.63 -9.03
CA GLY A 30 33.47 17.21 -8.75
C GLY A 30 32.33 16.63 -9.58
N GLU A 31 32.67 15.71 -10.48
CA GLU A 31 31.81 14.57 -10.79
C GLU A 31 31.66 13.77 -9.49
N ASP A 32 30.42 13.64 -9.00
CA ASP A 32 29.93 12.74 -7.94
C ASP A 32 28.85 13.39 -7.04
N ALA A 33 28.35 14.58 -7.38
CA ALA A 33 27.04 15.00 -6.87
C ALA A 33 25.96 14.19 -7.62
N PRO A 34 25.07 13.43 -6.93
CA PRO A 34 23.94 12.79 -7.59
C PRO A 34 23.11 13.87 -8.30
N LEU A 35 22.82 13.68 -9.58
CA LEU A 35 21.99 14.59 -10.35
C LEU A 35 20.63 14.71 -9.66
N VAL A 36 20.34 15.90 -9.13
CA VAL A 36 19.05 16.19 -8.50
C VAL A 36 18.14 16.75 -9.58
N ARG A 37 17.03 16.04 -9.86
CA ARG A 37 16.06 16.38 -10.90
C ARG A 37 15.17 17.54 -10.47
N GLN A 38 15.77 18.73 -10.38
CA GLN A 38 15.12 19.94 -9.89
C GLN A 38 15.18 21.09 -10.90
N THR A 39 14.18 21.96 -10.86
CA THR A 39 14.22 23.25 -11.57
C THR A 39 13.86 24.38 -10.63
N THR A 40 14.47 25.55 -10.84
CA THR A 40 14.17 26.75 -10.07
C THR A 40 13.25 27.64 -10.90
N ILE A 41 12.05 27.89 -10.39
CA ILE A 41 11.18 28.93 -10.93
C ILE A 41 11.26 30.19 -10.07
N GLN A 42 11.29 31.34 -10.74
CA GLN A 42 11.23 32.64 -10.07
C GLN A 42 9.76 33.05 -9.96
N ILE A 43 9.24 33.06 -8.73
CA ILE A 43 7.88 33.53 -8.47
C ILE A 43 7.97 35.01 -8.09
N ALA A 44 7.39 35.86 -8.93
CA ALA A 44 7.20 37.27 -8.59
C ALA A 44 6.12 37.38 -7.51
N TYR A 45 6.44 38.06 -6.42
CA TYR A 45 5.49 38.41 -5.37
C TYR A 45 5.67 39.88 -4.98
N THR A 46 4.74 40.42 -4.21
CA THR A 46 4.89 41.76 -3.63
C THR A 46 5.31 41.58 -2.18
N GLU A 47 6.50 42.05 -1.83
CA GLU A 47 6.97 42.09 -0.44
C GLU A 47 6.40 43.36 0.21
N TYR A 48 5.73 43.20 1.35
CA TYR A 48 5.21 44.28 2.18
C TYR A 48 6.08 44.41 3.44
N GLU A 49 6.70 45.57 3.60
CA GLU A 49 7.52 45.87 4.77
C GLU A 49 6.69 46.59 5.84
N TRP A 50 6.68 46.00 7.02
CA TRP A 50 6.02 46.50 8.22
C TRP A 50 7.04 46.69 9.33
N TRP A 51 6.95 47.81 10.02
CA TRP A 51 7.73 48.05 11.22
C TRP A 51 6.83 47.96 12.43
N LEU A 52 7.36 47.32 13.48
CA LEU A 52 6.75 47.32 14.79
C LEU A 52 7.41 48.42 15.61
N LEU A 53 6.64 49.39 16.09
CA LEU A 53 7.15 50.56 16.80
C LEU A 53 6.47 50.73 18.16
N LYS A 54 7.16 51.40 19.09
CA LYS A 54 6.58 51.80 20.37
C LYS A 54 5.69 53.02 20.23
N TRP A 55 4.52 53.00 20.89
CA TRP A 55 3.65 54.18 20.97
C TRP A 55 4.29 55.38 21.68
N SER A 56 5.22 55.15 22.62
CA SER A 56 5.81 56.20 23.45
C SER A 56 6.75 57.16 22.72
N ASP A 57 7.52 56.65 21.77
CA ASP A 57 8.64 57.36 21.14
C ASP A 57 8.81 57.01 19.64
N SER A 58 7.94 56.16 19.09
CA SER A 58 8.07 55.64 17.73
C SER A 58 9.42 54.97 17.45
N ALA A 59 10.06 54.40 18.47
CA ALA A 59 11.26 53.59 18.26
C ALA A 59 10.89 52.27 17.57
N VAL A 60 11.57 51.95 16.47
CA VAL A 60 11.43 50.67 15.76
C VAL A 60 12.03 49.56 16.62
N VAL A 61 11.21 48.55 16.93
CA VAL A 61 11.62 47.39 17.73
C VAL A 61 11.76 46.11 16.91
N CYS A 62 11.10 46.02 15.76
CA CYS A 62 11.24 44.91 14.81
C CYS A 62 10.85 45.35 13.40
N ARG A 63 11.43 44.70 12.38
CA ARG A 63 11.06 44.86 10.97
C ARG A 63 10.56 43.51 10.46
N ILE A 64 9.44 43.53 9.77
CA ILE A 64 8.70 42.34 9.35
C ILE A 64 8.46 42.49 7.85
N SER A 65 8.75 41.45 7.09
CA SER A 65 8.45 41.37 5.67
C SER A 65 7.46 40.23 5.42
N VAL A 66 6.36 40.51 4.75
CA VAL A 66 5.32 39.52 4.41
C VAL A 66 5.06 39.51 2.91
N ASP A 67 4.62 38.38 2.36
CA ASP A 67 4.34 38.21 0.93
C ASP A 67 2.84 38.29 0.57
N HIS A 68 2.02 38.78 1.51
CA HIS A 68 0.58 38.97 1.34
C HIS A 68 0.15 40.41 1.70
N ASP A 69 -0.99 40.83 1.14
CA ASP A 69 -1.64 42.10 1.50
C ASP A 69 -2.27 42.01 2.90
N GLY A 70 -2.30 43.12 3.63
CA GLY A 70 -2.81 43.21 4.99
C GLY A 70 -1.74 43.19 6.09
N LEU A 71 -2.20 43.03 7.33
CA LEU A 71 -1.34 43.06 8.51
C LEU A 71 -0.59 41.73 8.68
N PRO A 72 0.68 41.74 9.11
CA PRO A 72 1.38 40.53 9.51
C PRO A 72 0.61 39.73 10.58
N THR A 73 0.57 38.41 10.39
CA THR A 73 -0.02 37.46 11.33
C THR A 73 0.84 37.28 12.59
N PRO A 74 0.26 36.81 13.70
CA PRO A 74 1.02 36.46 14.90
C PRO A 74 2.22 35.55 14.66
N GLU A 75 2.04 34.53 13.82
CA GLU A 75 3.06 33.57 13.45
C GLU A 75 4.23 34.25 12.74
N GLU A 76 3.97 35.10 11.74
CA GLU A 76 5.01 35.84 11.01
C GLU A 76 5.79 36.80 11.91
N VAL A 77 5.09 37.49 12.82
CA VAL A 77 5.74 38.37 13.81
C VAL A 77 6.64 37.54 14.73
N SER A 78 6.18 36.37 15.19
CA SER A 78 6.97 35.50 16.07
C SER A 78 8.22 34.91 15.40
N GLN A 79 8.18 34.68 14.08
CA GLN A 79 9.29 34.13 13.31
C GLN A 79 10.39 35.17 13.04
N GLN A 80 10.00 36.44 12.87
CA GLN A 80 10.91 37.51 12.47
C GLN A 80 11.34 38.42 13.63
N CYS A 81 10.57 38.46 14.73
CA CYS A 81 10.88 39.26 15.91
C CYS A 81 11.33 38.40 17.10
N SER A 82 12.01 39.02 18.07
CA SER A 82 12.34 38.32 19.31
C SER A 82 11.09 37.98 20.13
N PHE A 83 11.17 36.91 20.93
CA PHE A 83 10.06 36.45 21.76
C PHE A 83 9.51 37.53 22.69
N ASP A 84 10.39 38.34 23.30
CA ASP A 84 9.99 39.45 24.19
C ASP A 84 9.19 40.53 23.44
N VAL A 85 9.57 40.82 22.19
CA VAL A 85 8.87 41.81 21.34
C VAL A 85 7.52 41.27 20.90
N TYR A 86 7.45 39.98 20.53
CA TYR A 86 6.19 39.30 20.21
C TYR A 86 5.21 39.33 21.40
N GLN A 87 5.67 38.99 22.61
CA GLN A 87 4.86 39.03 23.82
C GLN A 87 4.40 40.46 24.18
N ALA A 88 5.28 41.45 24.02
CA ALA A 88 4.93 42.86 24.24
C ALA A 88 3.86 43.35 23.25
N TRP A 89 3.90 42.89 22.00
CA TRP A 89 2.90 43.24 21.00
C TRP A 89 1.56 42.55 21.27
N GLN A 90 1.56 41.24 21.56
CA GLN A 90 0.35 40.49 21.94
C GLN A 90 -0.35 41.06 23.19
N SER A 91 0.42 41.58 24.14
CA SER A 91 -0.09 42.22 25.35
C SER A 91 -0.42 43.71 25.19
N THR A 92 -0.28 44.28 23.99
CA THR A 92 -0.58 45.69 23.75
C THR A 92 -2.09 45.93 23.76
N PRO A 93 -2.62 46.77 24.67
CA PRO A 93 -4.04 47.09 24.69
C PRO A 93 -4.45 47.95 23.48
N PRO A 94 -5.73 47.92 23.06
CA PRO A 94 -6.22 48.76 21.98
C PRO A 94 -5.98 50.26 22.23
N CYS A 95 -5.47 50.97 21.21
CA CYS A 95 -5.28 52.42 21.25
C CYS A 95 -6.52 53.14 20.68
N THR A 96 -7.47 53.51 21.55
CA THR A 96 -8.74 54.15 21.13
C THR A 96 -8.56 55.42 20.29
N PRO A 97 -7.62 56.34 20.60
CA PRO A 97 -7.39 57.51 19.76
C PRO A 97 -6.97 57.16 18.33
N ALA A 98 -6.11 56.16 18.14
CA ALA A 98 -5.69 55.70 16.81
C ALA A 98 -6.83 55.02 16.04
N LEU A 99 -7.67 54.23 16.73
CA LEU A 99 -8.86 53.62 16.13
C LEU A 99 -9.88 54.63 15.62
N MET A 100 -9.93 55.82 16.23
CA MET A 100 -10.80 56.94 15.81
C MET A 100 -10.11 57.91 14.84
N GLY A 101 -8.91 57.60 14.35
CA GLY A 101 -8.16 58.43 13.41
C GLY A 101 -7.60 59.73 14.00
N SER A 102 -7.46 59.82 15.33
CA SER A 102 -6.85 60.97 15.99
C SER A 102 -5.33 60.97 15.85
N TYR A 103 -4.74 62.13 15.59
CA TYR A 103 -3.29 62.33 15.56
C TYR A 103 -2.67 62.44 16.97
N ASP A 104 -3.48 62.62 18.01
CA ASP A 104 -3.01 62.65 19.40
C ASP A 104 -3.10 61.25 20.02
N THR A 105 -1.99 60.51 19.92
CA THR A 105 -1.83 59.15 20.46
C THR A 105 -0.96 59.10 21.71
N PHE A 106 -0.71 60.24 22.37
CA PHE A 106 0.22 60.37 23.50
C PHE A 106 -0.12 59.45 24.70
N GLY A 107 -1.38 59.05 24.84
CA GLY A 107 -1.85 58.14 25.89
C GLY A 107 -1.72 56.64 25.58
N CYS A 108 -1.32 56.26 24.36
CA CYS A 108 -1.28 54.86 23.94
C CYS A 108 -0.02 54.16 24.45
N LYS A 109 -0.18 52.90 24.86
CA LYS A 109 0.89 52.07 25.45
C LYS A 109 1.11 50.85 24.58
N GLY A 110 2.32 50.31 24.60
CA GLY A 110 2.69 49.10 23.86
C GLY A 110 3.22 49.40 22.47
N LEU A 111 2.92 48.52 21.52
CA LEU A 111 3.47 48.52 20.16
C LEU A 111 2.38 48.69 19.10
N TYR A 112 2.74 49.22 17.94
CA TYR A 112 1.87 49.27 16.76
C TYR A 112 2.63 48.91 15.49
N LEU A 113 1.89 48.39 14.52
CA LEU A 113 2.38 48.11 13.19
C LEU A 113 2.26 49.37 12.33
N HIS A 114 3.32 49.72 11.64
CA HIS A 114 3.36 50.79 10.68
C HIS A 114 3.80 50.24 9.33
N PHE A 115 2.95 50.43 8.33
CA PHE A 115 3.27 50.08 6.96
C PHE A 115 4.33 51.03 6.40
N ILE A 116 5.38 50.48 5.80
CA ILE A 116 6.50 51.27 5.28
C ILE A 116 6.44 51.34 3.77
N SER A 117 6.44 50.19 3.12
CA SER A 117 6.46 50.11 1.66
C SER A 117 5.99 48.76 1.18
N SER A 118 5.60 48.71 -0.08
CA SER A 118 5.51 47.48 -0.84
C SER A 118 6.38 47.58 -2.08
N LYS A 119 7.07 46.50 -2.42
CA LYS A 119 7.91 46.44 -3.61
C LYS A 119 7.78 45.08 -4.30
N PRO A 120 7.91 45.03 -5.64
CA PRO A 120 8.05 43.77 -6.34
C PRO A 120 9.31 43.05 -5.85
N ALA A 121 9.17 41.77 -5.53
CA ALA A 121 10.24 40.87 -5.13
C ALA A 121 10.13 39.56 -5.91
N GLN A 122 11.20 38.77 -5.91
CA GLN A 122 11.22 37.44 -6.49
C GLN A 122 11.69 36.44 -5.44
N LYS A 123 11.03 35.29 -5.38
CA LYS A 123 11.51 34.15 -4.60
C LYS A 123 11.79 32.97 -5.52
N GLU A 124 12.88 32.29 -5.24
CA GLU A 124 13.25 31.05 -5.90
C GLU A 124 12.42 29.92 -5.30
N LEU A 125 11.61 29.26 -6.12
CA LEU A 125 10.97 28.01 -5.75
C LEU A 125 11.67 26.88 -6.50
N ILE A 126 12.25 25.96 -5.74
CA ILE A 126 12.83 24.72 -6.25
C ILE A 126 11.69 23.70 -6.38
N ILE A 127 11.52 23.14 -7.57
CA ILE A 127 10.50 22.14 -7.88
C ILE A 127 11.20 20.85 -8.27
N ASP A 128 10.80 19.74 -7.65
CA ASP A 128 11.19 18.40 -8.06
C ASP A 128 10.45 17.99 -9.34
N LEU A 129 11.19 17.58 -10.36
CA LEU A 129 10.67 17.11 -11.62
C LEU A 129 10.41 15.59 -11.57
N PRO A 130 9.36 15.08 -12.25
CA PRO A 130 9.05 13.66 -12.25
C PRO A 130 10.17 12.84 -12.91
N LEU A 131 10.47 11.68 -12.32
CA LEU A 131 11.46 10.73 -12.84
C LEU A 131 10.95 9.99 -14.10
N ALA A 132 11.88 9.56 -14.95
CA ALA A 132 11.60 8.56 -15.97
C ALA A 132 11.08 7.24 -15.35
N SER A 133 10.33 6.47 -16.11
CA SER A 133 9.79 5.16 -15.71
C SER A 133 10.04 4.10 -16.77
N ALA A 134 9.83 2.83 -16.42
CA ALA A 134 9.90 1.71 -17.35
C ALA A 134 8.81 0.69 -17.04
N THR A 135 8.13 0.23 -18.08
CA THR A 135 7.03 -0.73 -18.02
C THR A 135 7.37 -2.00 -18.79
N LEU A 136 6.68 -3.10 -18.50
CA LEU A 136 6.86 -4.38 -19.19
C LEU A 136 5.53 -4.95 -19.69
N GLN A 137 5.61 -5.68 -20.81
CA GLN A 137 4.49 -6.42 -21.38
C GLN A 137 5.00 -7.65 -22.14
N LEU A 138 4.11 -8.59 -22.44
CA LEU A 138 4.42 -9.73 -23.29
C LEU A 138 4.06 -9.41 -24.75
N GLU A 139 5.03 -9.58 -25.65
CA GLU A 139 4.85 -9.44 -27.10
C GLU A 139 4.70 -10.83 -27.73
N GLY A 140 3.68 -11.00 -28.59
CA GLY A 140 3.40 -12.29 -29.23
C GLY A 140 2.65 -13.30 -28.35
N CYS A 141 2.21 -12.90 -27.16
CA CYS A 141 1.31 -13.66 -26.33
C CYS A 141 0.45 -12.75 -25.43
N GLN A 142 -0.84 -13.07 -25.31
CA GLN A 142 -1.73 -12.48 -24.32
C GLN A 142 -2.25 -13.63 -23.45
N PRO A 143 -1.48 -14.06 -22.44
CA PRO A 143 -1.88 -15.16 -21.60
C PRO A 143 -3.18 -14.80 -20.86
N THR A 144 -4.17 -15.69 -20.93
CA THR A 144 -5.37 -15.59 -20.11
C THR A 144 -5.15 -16.39 -18.84
N PHE A 145 -5.39 -15.74 -17.71
CA PHE A 145 -5.42 -16.39 -16.40
C PHE A 145 -6.61 -17.37 -16.34
N PRO A 146 -6.46 -18.59 -15.75
CA PRO A 146 -5.29 -19.13 -15.04
C PRO A 146 -4.31 -19.92 -15.90
N GLU A 147 -4.64 -20.26 -17.14
CA GLU A 147 -3.83 -21.20 -17.90
C GLU A 147 -2.48 -20.61 -18.28
N ASN A 148 -2.39 -19.28 -18.42
CA ASN A 148 -1.19 -18.53 -18.75
C ASN A 148 -0.39 -19.15 -19.91
N ARG A 149 -1.11 -19.66 -20.91
CA ARG A 149 -0.54 -20.37 -22.06
C ARG A 149 -0.29 -19.44 -23.23
N CYS A 150 0.87 -19.61 -23.83
CA CYS A 150 1.30 -19.00 -25.07
C CYS A 150 1.51 -20.08 -26.14
N PRO A 151 0.97 -19.92 -27.36
CA PRO A 151 1.17 -20.90 -28.44
C PRO A 151 2.62 -20.95 -28.90
N THR A 152 3.31 -19.82 -28.83
CA THR A 152 4.72 -19.65 -29.16
C THR A 152 5.44 -18.97 -28.01
N LEU A 153 6.75 -19.14 -27.95
CA LEU A 153 7.61 -18.46 -26.98
C LEU A 153 7.55 -16.95 -27.24
N PRO A 154 7.00 -16.13 -26.32
CA PRO A 154 6.85 -14.70 -26.56
C PRO A 154 8.16 -13.96 -26.30
N ASN A 155 8.18 -12.66 -26.61
CA ASN A 155 9.23 -11.75 -26.17
C ASN A 155 8.76 -10.97 -24.94
N LEU A 156 9.70 -10.64 -24.06
CA LEU A 156 9.50 -9.62 -23.03
C LEU A 156 9.78 -8.26 -23.64
N MET A 157 8.77 -7.41 -23.67
CA MET A 157 8.88 -6.05 -24.19
C MET A 157 8.90 -5.07 -23.04
N ILE A 158 9.98 -4.29 -22.95
CA ILE A 158 10.16 -3.23 -21.95
C ILE A 158 10.06 -1.89 -22.65
N VAL A 159 9.28 -0.96 -22.10
CA VAL A 159 9.05 0.38 -22.66
C VAL A 159 9.35 1.44 -21.59
N GLY A 160 10.32 2.29 -21.88
CA GLY A 160 10.66 3.44 -21.06
C GLY A 160 9.80 4.65 -21.40
N GLU A 161 9.43 5.43 -20.39
CA GLU A 161 8.66 6.67 -20.54
C GLU A 161 9.41 7.82 -19.87
N GLU A 162 9.54 8.93 -20.61
CA GLU A 162 10.14 10.17 -20.12
C GLU A 162 9.04 11.24 -20.02
N PRO A 163 8.65 11.65 -18.80
CA PRO A 163 7.56 12.60 -18.60
C PRO A 163 7.92 14.05 -19.00
N LEU A 164 9.21 14.40 -19.09
CA LEU A 164 9.63 15.75 -19.42
C LEU A 164 9.57 16.00 -20.93
N PRO A 165 8.94 17.11 -21.38
CA PRO A 165 8.63 17.32 -22.80
C PRO A 165 9.86 17.55 -23.70
N ASN A 166 11.00 17.93 -23.12
CA ASN A 166 12.25 18.18 -23.84
C ASN A 166 13.27 17.05 -23.67
N GLU A 167 12.92 16.00 -22.94
CA GLU A 167 13.76 14.84 -22.68
C GLU A 167 13.17 13.60 -23.36
N HIS A 168 13.99 12.57 -23.53
CA HIS A 168 13.57 11.28 -24.08
C HIS A 168 14.42 10.16 -23.49
N ILE A 169 13.95 8.92 -23.65
CA ILE A 169 14.70 7.73 -23.23
C ILE A 169 15.79 7.42 -24.26
N LEU A 170 17.03 7.37 -23.78
CA LEU A 170 18.22 7.04 -24.56
C LEU A 170 18.41 5.53 -24.71
N ALA A 171 18.14 4.77 -23.64
CA ALA A 171 18.34 3.34 -23.62
C ALA A 171 17.49 2.66 -22.54
N ILE A 172 17.29 1.35 -22.70
CA ILE A 172 16.82 0.45 -21.66
C ILE A 172 17.96 -0.50 -21.29
N GLU A 173 18.23 -0.61 -20.00
CA GLU A 173 19.26 -1.47 -19.43
C GLU A 173 18.67 -2.42 -18.41
N GLY A 174 19.35 -3.52 -18.17
CA GLY A 174 18.90 -4.49 -17.18
C GLY A 174 19.71 -5.77 -17.15
N SER A 175 19.19 -6.76 -16.42
CA SER A 175 19.70 -8.12 -16.38
C SER A 175 18.57 -9.12 -16.57
N TYR A 176 18.83 -10.15 -17.39
CA TYR A 176 17.94 -11.28 -17.66
C TYR A 176 18.68 -12.57 -17.30
N ALA A 177 18.23 -13.30 -16.27
CA ALA A 177 18.95 -14.46 -15.73
C ALA A 177 20.43 -14.15 -15.44
N ASP A 178 20.67 -13.05 -14.73
CA ASP A 178 22.00 -12.51 -14.39
C ASP A 178 22.88 -12.09 -15.59
N GLN A 179 22.36 -12.17 -16.82
CA GLN A 179 23.05 -11.68 -18.01
C GLN A 179 22.62 -10.23 -18.29
N PRO A 180 23.55 -9.26 -18.32
CA PRO A 180 23.21 -7.89 -18.62
C PRO A 180 22.72 -7.76 -20.08
N PHE A 181 21.74 -6.89 -20.30
CA PHE A 181 21.28 -6.49 -21.63
C PHE A 181 21.27 -4.97 -21.77
N TYR A 182 21.37 -4.51 -23.01
CA TYR A 182 21.33 -3.11 -23.40
C TYR A 182 20.56 -2.99 -24.72
N CYS A 183 19.57 -2.09 -24.74
CA CYS A 183 18.79 -1.75 -25.92
C CYS A 183 18.85 -0.24 -26.12
N GLU A 184 19.28 0.19 -27.31
CA GLU A 184 19.25 1.61 -27.69
C GLU A 184 17.80 2.05 -27.95
N GLY A 185 17.41 3.21 -27.41
CA GLY A 185 16.07 3.80 -27.53
C GLY A 185 15.12 3.46 -26.38
N ALA A 186 13.86 3.87 -26.54
CA ALA A 186 12.82 3.79 -25.52
C ALA A 186 12.18 2.39 -25.37
N SER A 187 12.58 1.41 -26.18
CA SER A 187 11.96 0.09 -26.20
C SER A 187 12.98 -1.03 -26.35
N CYS A 188 12.78 -2.12 -25.62
CA CYS A 188 13.65 -3.29 -25.63
C CYS A 188 12.82 -4.57 -25.72
N SER A 189 13.00 -5.35 -26.79
CA SER A 189 12.35 -6.65 -26.97
C SER A 189 13.36 -7.77 -26.74
N ILE A 190 13.14 -8.57 -25.70
CA ILE A 190 14.03 -9.64 -25.26
C ILE A 190 13.34 -10.98 -25.54
N PRO A 191 13.91 -11.87 -26.38
CA PRO A 191 13.33 -13.17 -26.62
C PRO A 191 13.42 -14.03 -25.35
N LEU A 192 12.28 -14.54 -24.89
CA LEU A 192 12.25 -15.37 -23.69
C LEU A 192 12.95 -16.71 -23.93
N LYS A 193 13.46 -17.29 -22.84
CA LYS A 193 14.04 -18.63 -22.81
C LYS A 193 13.34 -19.48 -21.74
N PRO A 194 13.34 -20.81 -21.87
CA PRO A 194 12.87 -21.70 -20.82
C PRO A 194 13.59 -21.41 -19.49
N THR A 195 12.85 -21.43 -18.39
CA THR A 195 13.36 -21.18 -17.04
C THR A 195 13.17 -22.41 -16.14
N PRO A 196 13.80 -22.44 -14.96
CA PRO A 196 13.40 -23.34 -13.87
C PRO A 196 11.94 -23.11 -13.42
N LEU A 197 11.39 -24.05 -12.65
CA LEU A 197 10.02 -23.97 -12.11
C LEU A 197 9.84 -22.84 -11.08
N GLU A 198 10.94 -22.43 -10.46
CA GLU A 198 11.04 -21.31 -9.54
C GLU A 198 11.10 -19.96 -10.27
N GLY A 199 11.21 -19.98 -11.60
CA GLY A 199 11.41 -18.81 -12.45
C GLY A 199 12.76 -18.14 -12.25
N ILE A 200 12.91 -16.97 -12.87
CA ILE A 200 14.11 -16.12 -12.83
C ILE A 200 13.73 -14.68 -12.50
N GLU A 201 14.66 -13.94 -11.92
CA GLU A 201 14.54 -12.48 -11.74
C GLU A 201 15.01 -11.78 -13.02
N VAL A 202 14.30 -10.71 -13.38
CA VAL A 202 14.66 -9.74 -14.41
C VAL A 202 14.73 -8.37 -13.75
N GLN A 203 15.87 -7.69 -13.86
CA GLN A 203 16.01 -6.30 -13.42
C GLN A 203 16.05 -5.39 -14.63
N PHE A 204 15.43 -4.22 -14.57
CA PHE A 204 15.41 -3.28 -15.68
C PHE A 204 15.20 -1.83 -15.23
N TRP A 205 15.72 -0.87 -16.01
CA TRP A 205 15.53 0.57 -15.83
C TRP A 205 15.68 1.29 -17.18
N ALA A 206 15.15 2.50 -17.26
CA ALA A 206 15.31 3.39 -18.41
C ALA A 206 16.38 4.44 -18.12
N VAL A 207 17.17 4.79 -19.14
CA VAL A 207 18.20 5.83 -19.11
C VAL A 207 17.64 7.06 -19.84
N SER A 208 17.57 8.20 -19.17
CA SER A 208 17.00 9.44 -19.71
C SER A 208 18.07 10.34 -20.31
N SER A 209 17.70 11.12 -21.34
CA SER A 209 18.53 12.20 -21.87
C SER A 209 18.80 13.33 -20.88
N PHE A 210 18.02 13.38 -19.79
CA PHE A 210 18.26 14.30 -18.67
C PHE A 210 19.60 14.02 -17.96
N GLY A 211 20.14 12.80 -18.11
CA GLY A 211 21.38 12.36 -17.48
C GLY A 211 21.19 11.47 -16.25
N ASP A 212 19.95 11.08 -15.94
CA ASP A 212 19.60 10.17 -14.85
C ASP A 212 18.97 8.85 -15.36
N THR A 213 18.57 7.99 -14.42
CA THR A 213 17.86 6.73 -14.70
C THR A 213 16.54 6.68 -13.96
N SER A 214 15.58 5.92 -14.49
CA SER A 214 14.43 5.50 -13.70
C SER A 214 14.87 4.73 -12.45
N PRO A 215 13.96 4.53 -11.47
CA PRO A 215 14.16 3.48 -10.48
C PRO A 215 14.48 2.14 -11.14
N LYS A 216 15.27 1.31 -10.46
CA LYS A 216 15.53 -0.07 -10.89
C LYS A 216 14.36 -0.94 -10.49
N TYR A 217 13.65 -1.45 -11.49
CA TYR A 217 12.49 -2.31 -11.29
C TYR A 217 12.90 -3.77 -11.35
N LYS A 218 12.03 -4.63 -10.79
CA LYS A 218 12.18 -6.07 -10.80
C LYS A 218 10.92 -6.72 -11.37
N ALA A 219 11.13 -7.81 -12.10
CA ALA A 219 10.08 -8.71 -12.55
C ALA A 219 10.51 -10.15 -12.29
N PHE A 220 9.56 -11.02 -12.02
CA PHE A 220 9.77 -12.46 -11.88
C PHE A 220 9.10 -13.15 -13.04
N LEU A 221 9.90 -13.88 -13.81
CA LEU A 221 9.46 -14.54 -15.03
C LEU A 221 9.62 -16.06 -14.88
N ARG A 222 8.58 -16.81 -15.24
CA ARG A 222 8.65 -18.26 -15.37
C ARG A 222 8.15 -18.69 -16.73
N VAL A 223 8.96 -19.46 -17.45
CA VAL A 223 8.67 -19.98 -18.80
C VAL A 223 8.93 -21.47 -18.82
N VAL A 224 7.85 -22.26 -18.88
CA VAL A 224 7.93 -23.73 -18.84
C VAL A 224 7.26 -24.30 -20.08
N GLU A 225 7.91 -25.24 -20.75
CA GLU A 225 7.29 -25.95 -21.88
C GLU A 225 6.17 -26.84 -21.35
N THR A 226 4.95 -26.70 -21.87
CA THR A 226 3.84 -27.57 -21.47
C THR A 226 4.02 -28.93 -22.16
N GLY A 227 4.73 -29.85 -21.50
CA GLY A 227 5.14 -31.15 -22.05
C GLY A 227 4.02 -32.15 -22.39
N VAL A 228 2.76 -31.72 -22.49
CA VAL A 228 1.62 -32.60 -22.80
C VAL A 228 1.04 -32.22 -24.16
N ARG A 229 1.53 -32.85 -25.23
CA ARG A 229 0.86 -32.85 -26.53
C ARG A 229 -0.36 -33.77 -26.45
N GLN A 230 -1.58 -33.23 -26.34
CA GLN A 230 -2.79 -34.04 -26.57
C GLN A 230 -3.21 -34.02 -28.05
N SER A 231 -2.82 -33.00 -28.81
CA SER A 231 -2.94 -32.90 -30.27
C SER A 231 -1.66 -32.34 -30.94
N PRO A 232 -1.52 -32.45 -32.28
CA PRO A 232 -0.40 -31.87 -33.04
C PRO A 232 -0.24 -30.34 -32.90
N ASN A 233 -1.29 -29.65 -32.42
CA ASN A 233 -1.30 -28.19 -32.18
C ASN A 233 -1.18 -27.82 -30.69
N ASP A 234 -1.02 -28.78 -29.76
CA ASP A 234 -0.94 -28.55 -28.31
C ASP A 234 0.47 -28.24 -27.78
N SER A 235 1.42 -27.91 -28.66
CA SER A 235 2.69 -27.36 -28.20
C SER A 235 2.47 -25.92 -27.73
N GLY A 236 2.81 -25.64 -26.49
CA GLY A 236 2.69 -24.30 -25.90
C GLY A 236 3.67 -24.09 -24.77
N TRP A 237 3.75 -22.83 -24.36
CA TRP A 237 4.58 -22.35 -23.28
C TRP A 237 3.67 -21.85 -22.18
N TYR A 238 3.94 -22.27 -20.96
CA TYR A 238 3.35 -21.68 -19.78
C TYR A 238 4.25 -20.51 -19.35
N VAL A 239 3.71 -19.29 -19.37
CA VAL A 239 4.46 -18.04 -19.15
C VAL A 239 3.80 -17.22 -18.05
N ASP A 240 4.45 -17.14 -16.89
CA ASP A 240 4.06 -16.22 -15.81
C ASP A 240 5.01 -15.03 -15.76
N LEU A 241 4.44 -13.85 -15.51
CA LEU A 241 5.18 -12.61 -15.33
C LEU A 241 4.58 -11.83 -14.17
N LEU A 242 5.35 -11.69 -13.09
CA LEU A 242 4.96 -10.94 -11.89
C LEU A 242 5.80 -9.68 -11.78
N SER A 243 5.17 -8.51 -11.84
CA SER A 243 5.83 -7.21 -11.61
C SER A 243 4.82 -6.09 -11.37
N SER A 244 5.19 -5.12 -10.54
CA SER A 244 4.42 -3.89 -10.37
C SER A 244 4.41 -2.99 -11.62
N GLN A 245 5.29 -3.24 -12.58
CA GLN A 245 5.40 -2.46 -13.82
C GLN A 245 4.76 -3.16 -15.04
N TYR A 246 4.00 -4.25 -14.82
CA TYR A 246 3.34 -4.97 -15.91
C TYR A 246 2.14 -4.20 -16.46
N VAL A 247 2.14 -3.96 -17.76
CA VAL A 247 1.05 -3.30 -18.50
C VAL A 247 0.25 -4.40 -19.21
N GLY A 248 -0.74 -4.95 -18.51
CA GLY A 248 -1.64 -6.01 -18.96
C GLY A 248 -2.91 -5.99 -18.12
N ASN A 249 -3.52 -7.15 -17.83
CA ASN A 249 -4.54 -7.26 -16.77
C ASN A 249 -3.92 -7.73 -15.43
N PRO A 250 -3.03 -6.99 -14.74
CA PRO A 250 -2.69 -7.31 -13.37
C PRO A 250 -3.74 -6.68 -12.46
N ILE A 251 -4.65 -7.49 -11.95
CA ILE A 251 -5.27 -7.14 -10.68
C ILE A 251 -4.19 -7.45 -9.65
N ALA A 252 -3.74 -6.44 -8.89
CA ALA A 252 -2.71 -6.59 -7.86
C ALA A 252 -3.08 -7.73 -6.91
N SER A 253 -2.57 -8.91 -7.22
CA SER A 253 -2.96 -10.16 -6.59
C SER A 253 -2.03 -10.45 -5.44
N CYS A 254 -2.45 -11.32 -4.52
CA CYS A 254 -1.54 -11.78 -3.48
C CYS A 254 -0.31 -12.49 -4.06
N ALA A 255 -0.40 -13.06 -5.28
CA ALA A 255 0.74 -13.62 -5.99
C ALA A 255 1.83 -12.57 -6.28
N ASP A 256 1.42 -11.35 -6.66
CA ASP A 256 2.34 -10.24 -6.95
C ASP A 256 3.02 -9.73 -5.69
N ILE A 257 2.24 -9.61 -4.59
CA ILE A 257 2.74 -9.23 -3.26
C ILE A 257 3.83 -10.20 -2.80
N TRP A 258 3.57 -11.49 -2.94
CA TRP A 258 4.48 -12.54 -2.49
C TRP A 258 5.60 -12.86 -3.49
N GLN A 259 5.45 -12.41 -4.74
CA GLN A 259 6.26 -12.87 -5.88
C GLN A 259 6.27 -14.40 -5.98
N ALA A 260 5.10 -15.01 -5.78
CA ALA A 260 4.92 -16.45 -5.74
C ALA A 260 4.13 -16.91 -6.97
N PHE A 261 4.77 -17.72 -7.82
CA PHE A 261 4.08 -18.31 -8.96
C PHE A 261 3.06 -19.36 -8.52
N GLN A 262 1.94 -19.42 -9.24
CA GLN A 262 0.96 -20.49 -9.06
C GLN A 262 1.56 -21.87 -9.44
N PRO A 263 0.94 -22.99 -9.06
CA PRO A 263 1.37 -24.30 -9.56
C PRO A 263 1.22 -24.39 -11.08
N VAL A 264 2.17 -25.06 -11.75
CA VAL A 264 2.04 -25.36 -13.20
C VAL A 264 0.84 -26.28 -13.39
N GLY A 265 -0.09 -25.89 -14.27
CA GLY A 265 -1.37 -26.58 -14.45
C GLY A 265 -2.53 -25.97 -13.68
N GLY A 266 -2.28 -24.88 -12.94
CA GLY A 266 -3.28 -24.12 -12.21
C GLY A 266 -3.27 -24.43 -10.70
N PRO A 267 -3.82 -23.52 -9.89
CA PRO A 267 -3.95 -23.72 -8.45
C PRO A 267 -5.06 -24.74 -8.14
N PRO A 268 -5.18 -25.23 -6.89
CA PRO A 268 -6.32 -26.04 -6.46
C PRO A 268 -7.65 -25.29 -6.63
N LEU A 269 -8.77 -26.02 -6.63
CA LEU A 269 -10.11 -25.45 -6.92
C LEU A 269 -10.49 -24.27 -6.02
N TRP A 270 -10.15 -24.32 -4.72
CA TRP A 270 -10.44 -23.24 -3.77
C TRP A 270 -9.64 -21.95 -4.01
N LEU A 271 -8.61 -22.01 -4.87
CA LEU A 271 -7.80 -20.87 -5.32
C LEU A 271 -7.90 -20.62 -6.83
N SER A 272 -8.69 -21.43 -7.53
CA SER A 272 -8.86 -21.30 -8.97
C SER A 272 -9.71 -20.07 -9.30
N PRO A 273 -9.39 -19.34 -10.39
CA PRO A 273 -10.30 -18.32 -10.89
C PRO A 273 -11.63 -18.94 -11.24
N VAL A 274 -12.67 -18.15 -11.01
CA VAL A 274 -14.02 -18.52 -11.36
C VAL A 274 -14.56 -17.45 -12.31
N SER A 275 -15.05 -17.87 -13.47
CA SER A 275 -15.51 -16.96 -14.53
C SER A 275 -17.02 -16.68 -14.49
N SER A 276 -17.77 -17.41 -13.65
CA SER A 276 -19.23 -17.27 -13.55
C SER A 276 -19.74 -17.59 -12.15
N THR A 277 -20.90 -17.05 -11.79
CA THR A 277 -21.55 -17.29 -10.50
C THR A 277 -22.00 -18.74 -10.30
N ASP A 278 -22.36 -19.43 -11.38
CA ASP A 278 -22.82 -20.82 -11.34
C ASP A 278 -21.74 -21.77 -10.80
N LEU A 279 -20.47 -21.43 -11.04
CA LEU A 279 -19.31 -22.18 -10.54
C LEU A 279 -18.98 -21.87 -9.08
N LEU A 280 -19.47 -20.74 -8.53
CA LEU A 280 -19.36 -20.44 -7.10
C LEU A 280 -20.50 -21.06 -6.30
N SER A 281 -21.66 -21.26 -6.93
CA SER A 281 -22.87 -21.72 -6.23
C SER A 281 -22.66 -23.02 -5.46
N SER A 282 -23.22 -23.08 -4.26
CA SER A 282 -23.08 -24.19 -3.32
C SER A 282 -24.44 -24.63 -2.79
N ASP A 283 -24.54 -25.89 -2.39
CA ASP A 283 -25.70 -26.49 -1.72
C ASP A 283 -25.37 -26.98 -0.30
N GLU A 284 -24.27 -26.48 0.28
CA GLU A 284 -23.78 -26.90 1.59
C GLU A 284 -24.88 -26.73 2.68
N PRO A 285 -25.14 -27.77 3.49
CA PRO A 285 -26.22 -27.77 4.47
C PRO A 285 -25.85 -27.02 5.74
N TYR A 286 -25.85 -25.69 5.67
CA TYR A 286 -25.52 -24.81 6.79
C TYR A 286 -26.59 -24.83 7.90
N PHE A 287 -26.41 -25.71 8.89
CA PHE A 287 -27.32 -25.84 10.03
C PHE A 287 -27.51 -24.55 10.83
N TYR A 288 -26.48 -23.70 10.93
CA TYR A 288 -26.64 -22.41 11.61
C TYR A 288 -27.53 -21.47 10.81
N LEU A 289 -27.26 -21.32 9.51
CA LEU A 289 -28.06 -20.48 8.62
C LEU A 289 -29.51 -20.95 8.62
N ALA A 290 -29.76 -22.25 8.48
CA ALA A 290 -31.10 -22.83 8.57
C ALA A 290 -31.78 -22.45 9.91
N GLY A 291 -31.05 -22.58 11.02
CA GLY A 291 -31.55 -22.21 12.34
C GLY A 291 -31.93 -20.72 12.45
N ARG A 292 -31.13 -19.83 11.85
CA ARG A 292 -31.43 -18.38 11.79
C ARG A 292 -32.64 -18.09 10.91
N LEU A 293 -32.74 -18.70 9.73
CA LEU A 293 -33.89 -18.54 8.84
C LEU A 293 -35.20 -18.96 9.51
N ILE A 294 -35.18 -20.07 10.26
CA ILE A 294 -36.33 -20.52 11.05
C ILE A 294 -36.62 -19.55 12.20
N SER A 295 -35.60 -19.17 12.98
CA SER A 295 -35.77 -18.30 14.15
C SER A 295 -36.28 -16.90 13.80
N GLN A 296 -35.96 -16.41 12.59
CA GLN A 296 -36.45 -15.13 12.08
C GLN A 296 -37.80 -15.26 11.34
N GLY A 297 -38.41 -16.44 11.31
CA GLY A 297 -39.71 -16.67 10.67
C GLY A 297 -39.67 -16.65 9.15
N VAL A 298 -38.48 -16.67 8.54
CA VAL A 298 -38.30 -16.78 7.07
C VAL A 298 -38.71 -18.17 6.59
N VAL A 299 -38.49 -19.19 7.42
CA VAL A 299 -38.91 -20.57 7.18
C VAL A 299 -39.82 -21.02 8.32
N ASP A 300 -41.02 -21.51 7.98
CA ASP A 300 -41.92 -22.13 8.94
C ASP A 300 -41.55 -23.61 9.13
N ALA A 301 -41.00 -23.94 10.31
CA ALA A 301 -40.66 -25.30 10.71
C ALA A 301 -41.57 -25.81 11.85
N SER A 302 -42.77 -25.25 12.02
CA SER A 302 -43.74 -25.65 13.04
C SER A 302 -44.19 -27.11 12.93
N SER A 303 -44.05 -27.74 11.76
CA SER A 303 -44.31 -29.17 11.56
C SER A 303 -43.22 -30.09 12.12
N CYS A 304 -42.05 -29.56 12.50
CA CYS A 304 -40.96 -30.34 13.07
C CYS A 304 -41.13 -30.51 14.60
N PRO A 305 -40.70 -31.64 15.19
CA PRO A 305 -40.93 -31.95 16.61
C PRO A 305 -40.45 -30.88 17.62
N THR A 306 -39.36 -30.16 17.31
CA THR A 306 -38.82 -29.08 18.15
C THR A 306 -38.98 -27.69 17.52
N GLY A 307 -39.92 -27.54 16.57
CA GLY A 307 -39.98 -26.35 15.72
C GLY A 307 -38.78 -26.25 14.77
N GLY A 308 -38.07 -27.37 14.54
CA GLY A 308 -36.93 -27.46 13.63
C GLY A 308 -35.61 -26.95 14.21
N LEU A 309 -35.54 -26.69 15.52
CA LEU A 309 -34.37 -26.10 16.19
C LEU A 309 -33.83 -26.99 17.30
N LEU A 310 -32.51 -26.96 17.46
CA LEU A 310 -31.76 -27.50 18.59
C LEU A 310 -31.64 -26.43 19.70
N PRO A 311 -31.34 -26.83 20.96
CA PRO A 311 -31.22 -25.87 22.08
C PRO A 311 -30.15 -24.79 21.91
N ASN A 312 -29.15 -25.03 21.05
CA ASN A 312 -28.10 -24.07 20.72
C ASN A 312 -28.48 -23.10 19.58
N GLY A 313 -29.72 -23.16 19.08
CA GLY A 313 -30.23 -22.31 18.00
C GLY A 313 -29.92 -22.78 16.58
N TYR A 314 -29.18 -23.88 16.41
CA TYR A 314 -28.96 -24.50 15.10
C TYR A 314 -30.22 -25.25 14.67
N ALA A 315 -30.43 -25.43 13.37
CA ALA A 315 -31.49 -26.31 12.90
C ALA A 315 -31.24 -27.76 13.32
N ASP A 316 -32.31 -28.50 13.58
CA ASP A 316 -32.24 -29.96 13.59
C ASP A 316 -32.33 -30.50 12.13
N VAL A 317 -32.30 -31.82 11.95
CA VAL A 317 -32.38 -32.44 10.61
C VAL A 317 -33.69 -32.08 9.90
N CYS A 318 -34.80 -32.03 10.62
CA CYS A 318 -36.11 -31.70 10.03
C CYS A 318 -36.16 -30.23 9.59
N GLY A 319 -35.69 -29.32 10.45
CA GLY A 319 -35.61 -27.90 10.16
C GLY A 319 -34.69 -27.60 9.00
N LEU A 320 -33.54 -28.27 8.90
CA LEU A 320 -32.62 -28.13 7.78
C LEU A 320 -33.29 -28.54 6.46
N GLU A 321 -33.98 -29.68 6.42
CA GLU A 321 -34.66 -30.13 5.20
C GLU A 321 -35.77 -29.16 4.75
N LEU A 322 -36.55 -28.62 5.69
CA LEU A 322 -37.55 -27.59 5.38
C LEU A 322 -36.92 -26.27 4.92
N ALA A 323 -35.79 -25.88 5.51
CA ALA A 323 -35.09 -24.65 5.17
C ALA A 323 -34.29 -24.75 3.87
N LYS A 324 -34.00 -25.96 3.37
CA LYS A 324 -33.06 -26.20 2.26
C LYS A 324 -33.28 -25.32 1.02
N PRO A 325 -34.51 -25.12 0.49
CA PRO A 325 -34.70 -24.27 -0.69
C PRO A 325 -34.35 -22.80 -0.44
N VAL A 326 -34.76 -22.27 0.72
CA VAL A 326 -34.47 -20.87 1.12
C VAL A 326 -33.00 -20.71 1.47
N LEU A 327 -32.40 -21.70 2.13
CA LEU A 327 -30.99 -21.74 2.48
C LEU A 327 -30.09 -21.71 1.23
N GLN A 328 -30.45 -22.47 0.19
CA GLN A 328 -29.72 -22.46 -1.09
C GLN A 328 -29.81 -21.11 -1.80
N ALA A 329 -31.01 -20.52 -1.85
CA ALA A 329 -31.17 -19.18 -2.41
C ALA A 329 -30.38 -18.13 -1.60
N TRP A 330 -30.43 -18.23 -0.26
CA TRP A 330 -29.79 -17.28 0.63
C TRP A 330 -28.26 -17.30 0.53
N GLN A 331 -27.64 -18.49 0.53
CA GLN A 331 -26.18 -18.58 0.49
C GLN A 331 -25.60 -18.12 -0.86
N ASN A 332 -26.33 -18.30 -1.97
CA ASN A 332 -25.83 -18.01 -3.32
C ASN A 332 -26.21 -16.61 -3.83
N GLN A 333 -27.10 -15.88 -3.15
CA GLN A 333 -27.47 -14.52 -3.57
C GLN A 333 -26.28 -13.54 -3.58
N PHE A 334 -25.20 -13.87 -2.85
CA PHE A 334 -24.02 -13.04 -2.71
C PHE A 334 -22.95 -13.31 -3.80
N ASP A 335 -23.11 -14.38 -4.60
CA ASP A 335 -22.06 -14.87 -5.51
C ASP A 335 -21.60 -13.83 -6.52
N ALA A 336 -22.54 -13.08 -7.11
CA ALA A 336 -22.21 -12.03 -8.07
C ALA A 336 -21.32 -10.94 -7.44
N LYS A 337 -21.66 -10.51 -6.22
CA LYS A 337 -20.91 -9.47 -5.53
C LYS A 337 -19.59 -9.97 -4.96
N ILE A 338 -19.52 -11.25 -4.54
CA ILE A 338 -18.28 -11.92 -4.16
C ILE A 338 -17.32 -11.96 -5.35
N LEU A 339 -17.82 -12.38 -6.52
CA LEU A 339 -17.02 -12.46 -7.75
C LEU A 339 -16.50 -11.08 -8.16
N GLU A 340 -17.36 -10.06 -8.16
CA GLU A 340 -16.98 -8.67 -8.43
C GLU A 340 -15.88 -8.18 -7.47
N ALA A 341 -16.12 -8.28 -6.16
CA ALA A 341 -15.17 -7.82 -5.15
C ALA A 341 -13.84 -8.59 -5.20
N ALA A 342 -13.89 -9.90 -5.48
CA ALA A 342 -12.71 -10.73 -5.64
C ALA A 342 -11.86 -10.28 -6.83
N ASN A 343 -12.51 -10.03 -7.98
CA ASN A 343 -11.85 -9.55 -9.20
C ASN A 343 -11.30 -8.12 -9.04
N GLU A 344 -11.96 -7.24 -8.29
CA GLU A 344 -11.43 -5.88 -8.05
C GLU A 344 -10.21 -5.87 -7.12
N ASN A 345 -10.06 -6.88 -6.27
CA ASN A 345 -9.04 -6.92 -5.21
C ASN A 345 -7.98 -8.02 -5.42
N GLY A 346 -8.05 -8.78 -6.50
CA GLY A 346 -6.99 -9.72 -6.88
C GLY A 346 -6.92 -10.94 -5.98
N ILE A 347 -8.07 -11.37 -5.45
CA ILE A 347 -8.19 -12.55 -4.58
C ILE A 347 -9.09 -13.61 -5.24
N PRO A 348 -8.91 -14.91 -4.96
CA PRO A 348 -9.79 -15.94 -5.51
C PRO A 348 -11.21 -15.83 -4.95
N ALA A 349 -12.20 -15.82 -5.83
CA ALA A 349 -13.60 -15.71 -5.43
C ALA A 349 -14.06 -16.91 -4.58
N GLN A 350 -13.58 -18.12 -4.90
CA GLN A 350 -13.89 -19.32 -4.10
C GLN A 350 -13.29 -19.22 -2.69
N PHE A 351 -12.08 -18.69 -2.54
CA PHE A 351 -11.48 -18.42 -1.23
C PHE A 351 -12.36 -17.49 -0.40
N LEU A 352 -12.80 -16.36 -0.97
CA LEU A 352 -13.64 -15.40 -0.26
C LEU A 352 -15.00 -16.01 0.12
N LYS A 353 -15.59 -16.82 -0.77
CA LYS A 353 -16.83 -17.55 -0.49
C LYS A 353 -16.65 -18.57 0.64
N ASN A 354 -15.58 -19.35 0.62
CA ASN A 354 -15.26 -20.34 1.65
C ASN A 354 -14.99 -19.66 3.00
N LEU A 355 -14.36 -18.49 3.00
CA LEU A 355 -14.19 -17.66 4.20
C LEU A 355 -15.56 -17.28 4.79
N PHE A 356 -16.48 -16.71 4.01
CA PHE A 356 -17.83 -16.38 4.50
C PHE A 356 -18.61 -17.60 4.99
N ALA A 357 -18.42 -18.76 4.37
CA ALA A 357 -18.99 -20.01 4.85
C ALA A 357 -18.52 -20.37 6.26
N GLN A 358 -17.23 -20.15 6.57
CA GLN A 358 -16.68 -20.41 7.91
C GLN A 358 -17.04 -19.32 8.92
N GLU A 359 -17.02 -18.06 8.49
CA GLU A 359 -17.25 -16.92 9.35
C GLU A 359 -18.71 -16.74 9.73
N SER A 360 -19.65 -17.00 8.83
CA SER A 360 -21.06 -16.67 9.11
C SER A 360 -22.05 -17.72 8.65
N GLN A 361 -21.61 -18.72 7.90
CA GLN A 361 -22.49 -19.57 7.10
C GLN A 361 -23.46 -18.72 6.26
N PHE A 362 -23.00 -17.57 5.75
CA PHE A 362 -23.77 -16.58 5.02
C PHE A 362 -24.89 -15.86 5.81
N TRP A 363 -24.89 -15.93 7.13
CA TRP A 363 -25.75 -15.11 7.98
C TRP A 363 -25.00 -13.85 8.46
N PRO A 364 -25.24 -12.66 7.90
CA PRO A 364 -24.36 -11.50 8.10
C PRO A 364 -24.53 -10.79 9.45
N GLY A 365 -25.53 -11.16 10.25
CA GLY A 365 -25.68 -10.68 11.63
C GLY A 365 -24.72 -11.38 12.59
N VAL A 366 -24.93 -11.20 13.90
CA VAL A 366 -24.09 -11.82 14.95
C VAL A 366 -24.02 -13.35 14.80
N PHE A 367 -22.80 -13.89 14.67
CA PHE A 367 -22.50 -15.32 14.64
C PHE A 367 -21.50 -15.70 15.74
N LYS A 368 -21.90 -16.59 16.67
CA LYS A 368 -21.12 -17.09 17.83
C LYS A 368 -20.69 -16.02 18.86
N ALA A 369 -20.10 -14.91 18.44
CA ALA A 369 -19.53 -13.89 19.31
C ALA A 369 -20.20 -12.51 19.09
N PRO A 370 -20.48 -11.77 20.17
CA PRO A 370 -20.93 -10.38 20.04
C PRO A 370 -19.78 -9.49 19.53
N ASN A 371 -20.13 -8.44 18.79
CA ASN A 371 -19.20 -7.45 18.20
C ASN A 371 -18.35 -7.96 17.02
N GLU A 372 -18.78 -9.05 16.39
CA GLU A 372 -18.34 -9.47 15.06
C GLU A 372 -19.44 -9.10 14.04
N PHE A 373 -19.04 -8.53 12.90
CA PHE A 373 -19.99 -7.92 11.96
C PHE A 373 -19.85 -8.42 10.52
N GLY A 374 -20.99 -8.60 9.85
CA GLY A 374 -21.08 -8.89 8.41
C GLY A 374 -20.71 -10.33 8.03
N LEU A 375 -20.68 -10.63 6.73
CA LEU A 375 -20.43 -12.00 6.26
C LEU A 375 -19.07 -12.57 6.65
N GLY A 376 -18.05 -11.72 6.81
CA GLY A 376 -16.72 -12.11 7.26
C GLY A 376 -16.44 -11.86 8.75
N GLN A 377 -17.46 -11.52 9.55
CA GLN A 377 -17.37 -11.35 11.01
C GLN A 377 -16.17 -10.49 11.47
N ILE A 378 -16.02 -9.30 10.90
CA ILE A 378 -14.90 -8.40 11.27
C ILE A 378 -15.06 -7.90 12.70
N THR A 379 -13.97 -7.95 13.47
CA THR A 379 -13.85 -7.33 14.81
C THR A 379 -13.18 -5.96 14.72
N ASP A 380 -13.18 -5.22 15.82
CA ASP A 380 -12.36 -4.01 15.92
C ASP A 380 -10.88 -4.32 15.67
N LEU A 381 -10.33 -5.37 16.27
CA LEU A 381 -8.95 -5.80 16.03
C LEU A 381 -8.74 -6.33 14.60
N GLY A 382 -9.74 -6.96 13.99
CA GLY A 382 -9.69 -7.39 12.59
C GLY A 382 -9.62 -6.21 11.61
N ALA A 383 -10.21 -5.08 11.97
CA ALA A 383 -10.14 -3.83 11.21
C ALA A 383 -8.71 -3.23 11.16
N ASP A 384 -7.84 -3.54 12.12
CA ASP A 384 -6.44 -3.06 12.10
C ASP A 384 -5.72 -3.52 10.83
N ALA A 385 -5.93 -4.76 10.37
CA ALA A 385 -5.23 -5.28 9.21
C ALA A 385 -5.47 -4.39 7.98
N LEU A 386 -6.72 -3.99 7.73
CA LEU A 386 -7.05 -3.15 6.60
C LEU A 386 -6.51 -1.71 6.75
N LEU A 387 -6.54 -1.15 7.95
CA LEU A 387 -6.05 0.20 8.22
C LEU A 387 -4.51 0.29 8.15
N LEU A 388 -3.81 -0.80 8.47
CA LEU A 388 -2.35 -0.89 8.47
C LEU A 388 -1.76 -1.21 7.10
N TRP A 389 -2.39 -2.12 6.36
CA TRP A 389 -1.78 -2.77 5.19
C TRP A 389 -2.43 -2.38 3.87
N ASN A 390 -3.33 -1.40 3.88
CA ASN A 390 -3.93 -0.86 2.67
C ASN A 390 -3.94 0.67 2.73
N ASP A 391 -2.80 1.28 2.41
CA ASP A 391 -2.60 2.74 2.44
C ASP A 391 -3.65 3.48 1.62
N SER A 392 -4.00 2.95 0.44
CA SER A 392 -5.02 3.56 -0.43
C SER A 392 -6.38 3.61 0.25
N PHE A 393 -6.77 2.54 0.95
CA PHE A 393 -7.99 2.50 1.73
C PHE A 393 -7.91 3.46 2.92
N TYR A 394 -6.83 3.41 3.70
CA TYR A 394 -6.64 4.27 4.87
C TYR A 394 -6.73 5.76 4.52
N ASN A 395 -6.05 6.18 3.44
CA ASN A 395 -6.03 7.57 2.98
C ASN A 395 -7.41 8.08 2.54
N GLN A 396 -8.30 7.20 2.07
CA GLN A 396 -9.67 7.55 1.71
C GLN A 396 -10.62 7.48 2.91
N PHE A 397 -10.40 6.53 3.82
CA PHE A 397 -11.32 6.26 4.93
C PHE A 397 -11.08 7.18 6.13
N CYS A 398 -9.83 7.42 6.52
CA CYS A 398 -9.49 8.19 7.71
C CYS A 398 -10.13 9.61 7.72
N PRO A 399 -10.10 10.38 6.60
CA PRO A 399 -10.68 11.73 6.56
C PRO A 399 -12.20 11.78 6.72
N LEU A 400 -12.90 10.64 6.63
CA LEU A 400 -14.33 10.56 6.91
C LEU A 400 -14.64 10.61 8.41
N ILE A 401 -13.64 10.33 9.26
CA ILE A 401 -13.78 10.15 10.70
C ILE A 401 -12.94 11.17 11.48
N LEU A 402 -11.70 11.43 11.03
CA LEU A 402 -10.73 12.33 11.66
C LEU A 402 -10.37 13.49 10.73
N ALA A 403 -9.73 14.53 11.26
CA ALA A 403 -9.22 15.64 10.46
C ALA A 403 -8.08 15.19 9.53
N GLN A 404 -8.00 15.78 8.33
CA GLN A 404 -6.98 15.44 7.32
C GLN A 404 -5.55 15.50 7.89
N GLU A 405 -5.21 16.58 8.61
CA GLU A 405 -3.89 16.77 9.24
C GLU A 405 -3.52 15.67 10.25
N THR A 406 -4.53 15.03 10.85
CA THR A 406 -4.33 13.86 11.72
C THR A 406 -4.06 12.62 10.87
N CYS A 407 -4.84 12.41 9.81
CA CYS A 407 -4.68 11.26 8.92
C CYS A 407 -3.33 11.24 8.19
N ASP A 408 -2.82 12.41 7.81
CA ASP A 408 -1.53 12.59 7.11
C ASP A 408 -0.32 12.08 7.91
N GLN A 409 -0.47 11.88 9.23
CA GLN A 409 0.56 11.28 10.08
C GLN A 409 0.73 9.77 9.81
N GLY A 410 -0.26 9.13 9.19
CA GLY A 410 -0.31 7.68 8.98
C GLY A 410 -0.81 6.92 10.21
N TYR A 411 -1.44 5.76 9.97
CA TYR A 411 -2.19 5.03 11.01
C TYR A 411 -1.36 4.69 12.26
N LEU A 412 -0.10 4.30 12.07
CA LEU A 412 0.80 3.91 13.16
C LEU A 412 1.21 5.08 14.08
N HIS A 413 1.10 6.32 13.62
CA HIS A 413 1.45 7.51 14.40
C HIS A 413 0.26 8.13 15.14
N LEU A 414 -0.95 7.61 14.90
CA LEU A 414 -2.16 8.03 15.61
C LEU A 414 -2.14 7.60 17.08
N SER A 415 -2.83 8.36 17.93
CA SER A 415 -3.06 7.95 19.32
C SER A 415 -3.91 6.68 19.39
N GLN A 416 -3.82 5.95 20.51
CA GLN A 416 -4.63 4.73 20.71
C GLN A 416 -6.14 5.00 20.59
N ASP A 417 -6.60 6.17 21.04
CA ASP A 417 -8.00 6.58 20.94
C ASP A 417 -8.41 6.85 19.48
N GLN A 418 -7.53 7.48 18.69
CA GLN A 418 -7.75 7.72 17.27
C GLN A 418 -7.78 6.41 16.46
N GLN A 419 -6.86 5.49 16.75
CA GLN A 419 -6.87 4.14 16.16
C GLN A 419 -8.16 3.39 16.53
N ALA A 420 -8.56 3.43 17.81
CA ALA A 420 -9.79 2.81 18.26
C ALA A 420 -11.04 3.41 17.59
N MET A 421 -11.08 4.74 17.37
CA MET A 421 -12.15 5.39 16.62
C MET A 421 -12.24 4.88 15.18
N LEU A 422 -11.11 4.79 14.47
CA LEU A 422 -11.06 4.28 13.10
C LEU A 422 -11.46 2.81 13.01
N ARG A 423 -10.93 1.95 13.90
CA ARG A 423 -11.32 0.52 14.00
C ARG A 423 -12.81 0.37 14.22
N GLY A 424 -13.35 1.10 15.21
CA GLY A 424 -14.77 1.06 15.55
C GLY A 424 -15.64 1.53 14.39
N ALA A 425 -15.28 2.66 13.76
CA ALA A 425 -15.99 3.20 12.60
C ALA A 425 -15.98 2.21 11.42
N LEU A 426 -14.86 1.52 11.19
CA LEU A 426 -14.75 0.51 10.13
C LEU A 426 -15.58 -0.73 10.43
N ALA A 427 -15.50 -1.26 11.66
CA ALA A 427 -16.25 -2.45 12.07
C ALA A 427 -17.76 -2.22 11.96
N VAL A 428 -18.27 -1.04 12.33
CA VAL A 428 -19.71 -0.74 12.21
C VAL A 428 -20.18 -0.56 10.76
N GLN A 429 -19.29 -0.34 9.78
CA GLN A 429 -19.68 -0.39 8.35
C GLN A 429 -20.09 -1.80 7.91
N ALA A 430 -19.69 -2.85 8.62
CA ALA A 430 -20.14 -4.21 8.36
C ALA A 430 -21.39 -4.59 9.17
N LYS A 431 -21.91 -3.71 10.04
CA LYS A 431 -23.06 -4.00 10.89
C LYS A 431 -24.36 -3.94 10.08
N VAL A 432 -25.16 -5.00 10.13
CA VAL A 432 -26.35 -5.15 9.27
C VAL A 432 -27.64 -5.43 10.04
N ASP A 433 -27.61 -5.45 11.38
CA ASP A 433 -28.81 -5.68 12.19
C ASP A 433 -29.86 -4.58 11.93
N CYS A 434 -31.07 -5.00 11.58
CA CYS A 434 -32.17 -4.11 11.21
C CYS A 434 -33.49 -4.66 11.76
N PRO A 435 -33.97 -4.17 12.93
CA PRO A 435 -35.18 -4.68 13.57
C PRO A 435 -36.45 -4.57 12.71
N GLU A 436 -36.48 -3.59 11.81
CA GLU A 436 -37.62 -3.32 10.92
C GLU A 436 -37.55 -4.09 9.60
N CYS A 437 -36.45 -4.82 9.34
CA CYS A 437 -36.27 -5.59 8.12
C CYS A 437 -36.92 -6.98 8.25
N ALA A 438 -37.39 -7.55 7.13
CA ALA A 438 -38.17 -8.80 7.12
C ALA A 438 -37.48 -10.00 7.80
N ALA A 439 -36.15 -10.08 7.74
CA ALA A 439 -35.35 -11.13 8.38
C ALA A 439 -34.50 -10.60 9.57
N GLY A 440 -34.77 -9.37 10.03
CA GLY A 440 -33.93 -8.70 11.04
C GLY A 440 -32.57 -8.21 10.51
N ILE A 441 -32.35 -8.25 9.19
CA ILE A 441 -31.07 -7.98 8.52
C ILE A 441 -31.28 -7.05 7.32
N ASP A 442 -30.41 -6.04 7.19
CA ASP A 442 -30.30 -5.22 5.98
C ASP A 442 -29.40 -5.90 4.93
N LEU A 443 -30.05 -6.56 3.97
CA LEU A 443 -29.34 -7.20 2.86
C LEU A 443 -28.63 -6.20 1.96
N THR A 444 -29.16 -4.99 1.80
CA THR A 444 -28.53 -3.94 0.97
C THR A 444 -27.19 -3.55 1.56
N HIS A 445 -27.16 -3.29 2.87
CA HIS A 445 -25.91 -3.00 3.57
C HIS A 445 -24.96 -4.20 3.60
N THR A 446 -25.50 -5.42 3.69
CA THR A 446 -24.69 -6.65 3.57
C THR A 446 -23.93 -6.68 2.24
N PHE A 447 -24.58 -6.41 1.11
CA PHE A 447 -23.92 -6.35 -0.20
C PHE A 447 -22.82 -5.27 -0.26
N PHE A 448 -23.04 -4.11 0.36
CA PHE A 448 -22.05 -3.03 0.42
C PHE A 448 -20.82 -3.40 1.27
N SER A 449 -20.96 -4.30 2.24
CA SER A 449 -19.84 -4.75 3.08
C SER A 449 -18.94 -5.82 2.41
N ILE A 450 -19.38 -6.49 1.34
CA ILE A 450 -18.57 -7.56 0.71
C ILE A 450 -17.20 -7.06 0.22
N PRO A 451 -17.10 -5.91 -0.50
CA PRO A 451 -15.82 -5.35 -0.90
C PRO A 451 -14.89 -5.01 0.27
N LEU A 452 -15.44 -4.67 1.44
CA LEU A 452 -14.65 -4.42 2.64
C LEU A 452 -13.85 -5.67 3.03
N PHE A 453 -14.51 -6.84 3.09
CA PHE A 453 -13.84 -8.09 3.42
C PHE A 453 -12.82 -8.51 2.37
N ALA A 454 -13.09 -8.29 1.09
CA ALA A 454 -12.11 -8.56 0.02
C ALA A 454 -10.83 -7.72 0.21
N LYS A 455 -10.97 -6.43 0.54
CA LYS A 455 -9.85 -5.56 0.88
C LYS A 455 -9.12 -6.03 2.14
N THR A 456 -9.85 -6.48 3.16
CA THR A 456 -9.25 -7.05 4.38
C THR A 456 -8.44 -8.30 4.10
N VAL A 457 -8.92 -9.21 3.25
CA VAL A 457 -8.15 -10.39 2.82
C VAL A 457 -6.87 -9.96 2.09
N ARG A 458 -6.96 -9.01 1.16
CA ARG A 458 -5.78 -8.48 0.47
C ARG A 458 -4.77 -7.86 1.45
N ALA A 459 -5.24 -7.10 2.44
CA ALA A 459 -4.42 -6.55 3.51
C ALA A 459 -3.73 -7.64 4.35
N ASN A 460 -4.40 -8.78 4.58
CA ASN A 460 -3.78 -9.94 5.20
C ASN A 460 -2.66 -10.55 4.32
N CYS A 461 -2.76 -10.50 2.99
CA CYS A 461 -1.69 -10.96 2.11
C CYS A 461 -0.41 -10.13 2.28
N GLU A 462 -0.54 -8.79 2.34
CA GLU A 462 0.57 -7.87 2.62
C GLU A 462 1.19 -8.16 4.00
N GLN A 463 0.36 -8.36 5.02
CA GLN A 463 0.84 -8.69 6.36
C GLN A 463 1.59 -10.03 6.41
N VAL A 464 1.10 -11.07 5.72
CA VAL A 464 1.80 -12.34 5.57
C VAL A 464 3.14 -12.14 4.88
N ALA A 465 3.20 -11.29 3.86
CA ALA A 465 4.45 -10.99 3.16
C ALA A 465 5.49 -10.40 4.11
N GLN A 466 5.09 -9.43 4.94
CA GLN A 466 5.98 -8.85 5.94
C GLN A 466 6.39 -9.88 7.00
N ILE A 467 5.47 -10.72 7.48
CA ILE A 467 5.77 -11.76 8.47
C ILE A 467 6.85 -12.71 7.94
N VAL A 468 6.69 -13.20 6.71
CA VAL A 468 7.66 -14.12 6.10
C VAL A 468 9.00 -13.43 5.86
N TYR A 469 9.00 -12.19 5.38
CA TYR A 469 10.22 -11.40 5.19
C TYR A 469 10.96 -11.16 6.51
N ASN A 470 10.25 -10.75 7.57
CA ASN A 470 10.84 -10.54 8.89
C ASN A 470 11.46 -11.81 9.48
N ALA A 471 10.88 -12.97 9.19
CA ALA A 471 11.38 -14.24 9.70
C ALA A 471 12.54 -14.82 8.89
N SER A 472 12.51 -14.68 7.56
CA SER A 472 13.45 -15.36 6.65
C SER A 472 14.50 -14.45 6.04
N GLY A 473 14.26 -13.14 5.98
CA GLY A 473 15.05 -12.19 5.20
C GLY A 473 14.83 -12.28 3.68
N GLU A 474 13.90 -13.12 3.22
CA GLU A 474 13.66 -13.41 1.81
C GLU A 474 12.22 -13.05 1.41
N MET A 475 11.99 -12.84 0.11
CA MET A 475 10.65 -12.66 -0.43
C MET A 475 9.81 -13.94 -0.23
N PRO A 476 8.50 -13.84 0.06
CA PRO A 476 7.72 -15.01 0.47
C PRO A 476 7.70 -16.15 -0.55
N GLY A 477 7.58 -15.83 -1.85
CA GLY A 477 7.59 -16.81 -2.94
C GLY A 477 8.92 -17.53 -3.15
N ARG A 478 10.01 -17.10 -2.49
CA ARG A 478 11.31 -17.82 -2.50
C ARG A 478 11.39 -18.91 -1.46
N VAL A 479 10.63 -18.79 -0.37
CA VAL A 479 10.73 -19.68 0.80
C VAL A 479 9.46 -20.48 1.06
N SER A 480 8.35 -20.12 0.40
CA SER A 480 7.06 -20.80 0.47
C SER A 480 6.38 -20.82 -0.91
N ASN A 481 5.46 -21.77 -1.11
CA ASN A 481 4.70 -21.87 -2.35
C ASN A 481 3.37 -21.11 -2.27
N TYR A 482 2.74 -20.91 -3.42
CA TYR A 482 1.49 -20.16 -3.56
C TYR A 482 0.36 -20.67 -2.65
N GLU A 483 0.17 -21.98 -2.54
CA GLU A 483 -0.91 -22.55 -1.73
C GLU A 483 -0.65 -22.34 -0.23
N ASP A 484 0.57 -22.58 0.22
CA ASP A 484 0.97 -22.38 1.61
C ASP A 484 0.82 -20.92 2.04
N LEU A 485 1.12 -19.96 1.18
CA LEU A 485 0.93 -18.53 1.44
C LEU A 485 -0.55 -18.14 1.58
N TRP A 486 -1.45 -18.75 0.80
CA TRP A 486 -2.90 -18.59 0.99
C TRP A 486 -3.39 -19.22 2.28
N ARG A 487 -2.84 -20.37 2.67
CA ARG A 487 -3.13 -21.01 3.97
C ARG A 487 -2.67 -20.14 5.13
N MET A 488 -1.48 -19.54 5.03
CA MET A 488 -1.00 -18.54 5.98
C MET A 488 -1.92 -17.32 6.02
N THR A 489 -2.45 -16.87 4.88
CA THR A 489 -3.39 -15.73 4.82
C THR A 489 -4.70 -16.03 5.53
N ALA A 490 -5.28 -17.20 5.31
CA ALA A 490 -6.47 -17.65 6.04
C ALA A 490 -6.19 -17.78 7.55
N ALA A 491 -5.02 -18.29 7.94
CA ALA A 491 -4.61 -18.34 9.34
C ALA A 491 -4.47 -16.93 9.94
N ASN A 492 -3.85 -16.00 9.21
CA ASN A 492 -3.66 -14.63 9.64
C ASN A 492 -5.00 -13.90 9.84
N TYR A 493 -5.96 -14.13 8.93
CA TYR A 493 -7.31 -13.58 9.05
C TYR A 493 -8.01 -14.07 10.33
N HIS A 494 -7.89 -15.36 10.64
CA HIS A 494 -8.63 -16.00 11.74
C HIS A 494 -7.99 -15.82 13.13
N VAL A 495 -6.68 -16.06 13.26
CA VAL A 495 -5.97 -16.00 14.56
C VAL A 495 -5.04 -14.80 14.71
N GLY A 496 -4.94 -13.96 13.67
CA GLY A 496 -4.16 -12.74 13.70
C GLY A 496 -2.64 -12.94 13.51
N PRO A 497 -1.92 -11.83 13.30
CA PRO A 497 -0.50 -11.82 12.99
C PRO A 497 0.40 -12.30 14.13
N GLY A 498 -0.01 -12.12 15.39
CA GLY A 498 0.79 -12.59 16.53
C GLY A 498 0.96 -14.11 16.52
N CYS A 499 -0.14 -14.84 16.28
CA CYS A 499 -0.15 -16.29 16.18
C CYS A 499 0.69 -16.79 15.00
N LEU A 500 0.45 -16.22 13.81
CA LEU A 500 1.15 -16.63 12.59
C LEU A 500 2.64 -16.28 12.65
N SER A 501 2.98 -15.06 13.04
CA SER A 501 4.36 -14.59 13.13
C SER A 501 5.18 -15.48 14.05
N PHE A 502 4.65 -15.84 15.22
CA PHE A 502 5.34 -16.77 16.12
C PHE A 502 5.61 -18.13 15.44
N ALA A 503 4.60 -18.73 14.83
CA ALA A 503 4.75 -20.04 14.19
C ALA A 503 5.74 -20.02 13.01
N VAL A 504 5.69 -18.97 12.17
CA VAL A 504 6.61 -18.77 11.05
C VAL A 504 8.05 -18.58 11.54
N HIS A 505 8.29 -17.69 12.51
CA HIS A 505 9.63 -17.50 13.07
C HIS A 505 10.18 -18.78 13.69
N GLN A 506 9.36 -19.56 14.40
CA GLN A 506 9.80 -20.82 14.98
C GLN A 506 10.13 -21.85 13.90
N THR A 507 9.37 -21.90 12.81
CA THR A 507 9.67 -22.79 11.67
C THR A 507 11.04 -22.46 11.06
N VAL A 508 11.30 -21.17 10.79
CA VAL A 508 12.60 -20.72 10.25
C VAL A 508 13.75 -20.96 11.24
N ASN A 509 13.55 -20.64 12.53
CA ASN A 509 14.56 -20.84 13.57
C ASN A 509 14.99 -22.31 13.74
N ASN A 510 14.09 -23.25 13.40
CA ASN A 510 14.39 -24.69 13.41
C ASN A 510 14.95 -25.19 12.07
N GLY A 511 15.21 -24.31 11.10
CA GLY A 511 15.76 -24.65 9.78
C GLY A 511 14.80 -25.44 8.89
N LEU A 512 13.49 -25.35 9.14
CA LEU A 512 12.47 -26.05 8.37
C LEU A 512 11.95 -25.17 7.22
N PRO A 513 11.62 -25.77 6.06
CA PRO A 513 10.93 -25.06 4.98
C PRO A 513 9.59 -24.47 5.45
N LEU A 514 9.22 -23.29 4.93
CA LEU A 514 7.95 -22.62 5.25
C LEU A 514 6.78 -23.24 4.48
N THR A 515 6.47 -24.49 4.80
CA THR A 515 5.25 -25.18 4.36
C THR A 515 4.17 -25.07 5.42
N TRP A 516 2.90 -25.15 5.02
CA TRP A 516 1.79 -25.14 5.97
C TRP A 516 1.93 -26.26 7.01
N GLU A 517 2.31 -27.47 6.56
CA GLU A 517 2.54 -28.63 7.43
C GLU A 517 3.55 -28.31 8.55
N ASN A 518 4.70 -27.71 8.23
CA ASN A 518 5.71 -27.36 9.22
C ASN A 518 5.25 -26.24 10.16
N ILE A 519 4.59 -25.21 9.62
CA ILE A 519 4.08 -24.08 10.41
C ILE A 519 3.06 -24.54 11.44
N THR A 520 2.18 -25.49 11.07
CA THR A 520 1.13 -25.98 11.98
C THR A 520 1.68 -26.60 13.26
N GLN A 521 2.93 -27.10 13.25
CA GLN A 521 3.58 -27.70 14.41
C GLN A 521 3.93 -26.67 15.50
N TYR A 522 4.01 -25.38 15.15
CA TYR A 522 4.46 -24.31 16.03
C TYR A 522 3.36 -23.36 16.49
N PHE A 523 2.11 -23.56 16.07
CA PHE A 523 1.00 -22.83 16.68
C PHE A 523 0.87 -23.17 18.16
N THR A 524 0.90 -22.13 18.99
CA THR A 524 0.63 -22.26 20.43
C THR A 524 -0.83 -22.68 20.65
N GLU A 525 -1.13 -23.22 21.83
CA GLU A 525 -2.48 -23.72 22.16
C GLU A 525 -3.65 -22.79 21.78
N PRO A 526 -3.63 -21.47 22.09
CA PRO A 526 -4.73 -20.58 21.68
C PRO A 526 -4.84 -20.39 20.16
N CYS A 527 -3.76 -20.59 19.41
CA CYS A 527 -3.68 -20.38 17.97
C CYS A 527 -4.01 -21.65 17.16
N LYS A 528 -4.12 -22.82 17.79
CA LYS A 528 -4.38 -24.11 17.10
C LYS A 528 -5.71 -24.16 16.36
N SER A 529 -6.66 -23.27 16.69
CA SER A 529 -7.92 -23.12 15.96
C SER A 529 -7.71 -22.73 14.49
N ALA A 530 -6.55 -22.14 14.13
CA ALA A 530 -6.16 -21.87 12.76
C ALA A 530 -6.15 -23.12 11.87
N ILE A 531 -5.69 -24.25 12.38
CA ILE A 531 -5.52 -25.47 11.59
C ILE A 531 -6.85 -25.96 11.00
N PRO A 532 -7.87 -26.31 11.83
CA PRO A 532 -9.16 -26.76 11.29
C PRO A 532 -9.94 -25.65 10.60
N TYR A 533 -9.64 -24.37 10.84
CA TYR A 533 -10.22 -23.26 10.09
C TYR A 533 -9.71 -23.25 8.65
N VAL A 534 -8.38 -23.24 8.47
CA VAL A 534 -7.73 -23.21 7.16
C VAL A 534 -8.12 -24.42 6.32
N GLU A 535 -8.19 -25.62 6.91
CA GLU A 535 -8.61 -26.81 6.16
C GLU A 535 -10.05 -26.74 5.65
N LYS A 536 -10.92 -25.97 6.32
CA LYS A 536 -12.29 -25.76 5.83
C LYS A 536 -12.38 -24.66 4.79
N VAL A 537 -11.51 -23.64 4.88
CA VAL A 537 -11.39 -22.62 3.83
C VAL A 537 -10.77 -23.19 2.57
N ALA A 538 -9.82 -24.11 2.71
CA ALA A 538 -9.12 -24.78 1.62
C ALA A 538 -9.85 -26.01 1.04
N ARG A 539 -11.16 -26.12 1.30
CA ARG A 539 -12.00 -27.24 0.87
C ARG A 539 -12.57 -27.07 -0.53
#